data_AF-A0A4Q0NW89-F1
#
_entry.id   AF-A0A4Q0NW89-F1
#
_cell.length_a   1.000
_cell.length_b   1.000
_cell.length_c   1.000
_cell.angle_alpha   90.00
_cell.angle_beta   90.00
_cell.angle_gamma   90.00
#
_symmetry.space_group_name_H-M   'P 1'
#
loop_
_entity.id
_entity.type
_entity.pdbx_description
1 polymer ?
#
loop_
_entity_poly.entity_id
_entity_poly.type
_entity_poly.pdbx_seq_one_letter_code
_entity_poly.pdbx_strand_id
1 'polypeptide(L)'
;MLFSGDNHFFKTLNTLLKRYKFSNQELESLQKVKKTEIISLAYTNDGGFDLKTGDYHDEDHPVNYKLRIYYKDQRNNSTKMLVMLPSTAEEFTPEVKAYQLTKSVKSQLL
;
A
#
# COMPACT_ATOMS: atom_id res chain seq x y z
N MET A 1 10.51 2.13 11.98
CA MET A 1 10.85 0.90 11.25
C MET A 1 11.80 1.25 10.12
N LEU A 2 12.92 0.55 9.95
CA LEU A 2 13.84 0.73 8.82
C LEU A 2 14.09 -0.63 8.14
N PHE A 3 13.99 -0.66 6.81
CA PHE A 3 14.41 -1.79 6.00
C PHE A 3 15.93 -1.77 5.87
N SER A 4 16.58 -2.91 6.15
CA SER A 4 18.03 -3.06 6.17
C SER A 4 18.44 -4.01 5.04
N GLY A 5 19.32 -3.56 4.15
CA GLY A 5 19.83 -4.33 3.00
C GLY A 5 20.09 -3.42 1.80
N ASP A 6 21.01 -3.83 0.92
CA ASP A 6 21.36 -3.08 -0.30
C ASP A 6 20.34 -3.21 -1.45
N ASN A 7 19.17 -3.79 -1.16
CA ASN A 7 18.07 -3.88 -2.10
C ASN A 7 17.47 -2.48 -2.35
N HIS A 8 17.47 -2.06 -3.61
CA HIS A 8 16.90 -0.77 -4.05
C HIS A 8 15.44 -0.60 -3.62
N PHE A 9 14.63 -1.66 -3.57
CA PHE A 9 13.25 -1.62 -3.07
C PHE A 9 13.17 -1.18 -1.61
N PHE A 10 14.08 -1.66 -0.76
CA PHE A 10 14.14 -1.30 0.65
C PHE A 10 14.58 0.15 0.87
N LYS A 11 15.50 0.65 0.03
CA LYS A 11 15.87 2.07 0.01
C LYS A 11 14.66 2.93 -0.35
N THR A 12 13.90 2.56 -1.38
CA THR A 12 12.65 3.26 -1.76
C THR A 12 11.60 3.22 -0.65
N LEU A 13 11.36 2.05 -0.03
CA LEU A 13 10.41 1.94 1.09
C LEU A 13 10.81 2.79 2.29
N ASN A 14 12.10 2.86 2.64
CA ASN A 14 12.58 3.75 3.68
C ASN A 14 12.32 5.22 3.37
N THR A 15 12.50 5.64 2.11
CA THR A 15 12.17 7.00 1.67
C THR A 15 10.67 7.28 1.80
N LEU A 16 9.82 6.34 1.38
CA LEU A 16 8.36 6.48 1.49
C LEU A 16 7.90 6.52 2.95
N LEU A 17 8.44 5.65 3.82
CA LEU A 17 8.15 5.64 5.26
C LEU A 17 8.53 6.94 5.99
N LYS A 18 9.50 7.69 5.47
CA LYS A 18 9.87 9.01 6.01
C LYS A 18 8.93 10.12 5.52
N ARG A 19 8.38 9.99 4.31
CA ARG A 19 7.57 11.01 3.64
C ARG A 19 6.09 10.93 4.02
N TYR A 20 5.57 9.73 4.28
CA TYR A 20 4.15 9.52 4.50
C TYR A 20 3.85 8.87 5.85
N LYS A 21 2.62 9.07 6.33
CA LYS A 21 2.09 8.35 7.50
C LYS A 21 1.47 7.03 7.04
N PHE A 22 1.83 5.96 7.72
CA PHE A 22 1.28 4.63 7.53
C PHE A 22 0.53 4.24 8.79
N SER A 23 -0.61 3.59 8.61
CA SER A 23 -1.34 3.01 9.73
C SER A 23 -0.68 1.74 10.26
N ASN A 24 -1.01 1.35 11.49
CA ASN A 24 -0.44 0.15 12.11
C ASN A 24 -0.65 -1.11 11.25
N GLN A 25 -1.81 -1.26 10.63
CA GLN A 25 -2.11 -2.39 9.73
C GLN A 25 -1.22 -2.41 8.48
N GLU A 26 -0.91 -1.23 7.92
CA GLU A 26 -0.01 -1.12 6.76
C GLU A 26 1.44 -1.42 7.16
N LEU A 27 1.87 -0.94 8.34
CA LEU A 27 3.18 -1.25 8.91
C LEU A 27 3.33 -2.76 9.17
N GLU A 28 2.31 -3.43 9.71
CA GLU A 28 2.28 -4.88 9.87
C GLU A 28 2.36 -5.63 8.54
N SER A 29 1.66 -5.13 7.52
CA SER A 29 1.72 -5.70 6.17
C SER A 29 3.13 -5.56 5.56
N LEU A 30 3.76 -4.39 5.74
CA LEU A 30 5.13 -4.12 5.33
C LEU A 30 6.15 -5.00 6.07
N GLN A 31 5.91 -5.35 7.35
CA GLN A 31 6.78 -6.28 8.08
C GLN A 31 6.78 -7.68 7.47
N LYS A 32 5.64 -8.13 6.95
CA LYS A 32 5.56 -9.41 6.21
C LYS A 32 6.36 -9.34 4.92
N VAL A 33 6.21 -8.24 4.17
CA VAL A 33 6.95 -7.99 2.93
C VAL A 33 8.47 -7.92 3.14
N LYS A 34 8.95 -7.35 4.27
CA LYS A 34 10.39 -7.28 4.59
C LYS A 34 11.08 -8.65 4.59
N LYS A 35 10.34 -9.71 4.90
CA LYS A 35 10.87 -11.08 4.95
C LYS A 35 10.83 -11.77 3.58
N THR A 36 10.10 -11.21 2.63
CA THR A 36 9.82 -11.83 1.32
C THR A 36 10.66 -11.21 0.20
N GLU A 37 10.76 -11.92 -0.93
CA GLU A 37 11.31 -11.33 -2.16
C GLU A 37 10.31 -10.34 -2.75
N ILE A 38 10.74 -9.07 -2.89
CA ILE A 38 9.99 -8.05 -3.61
C ILE A 38 10.29 -8.20 -5.11
N ILE A 39 9.25 -8.38 -5.90
CA ILE A 39 9.31 -8.50 -7.36
C ILE A 39 9.31 -7.09 -7.97
N SER A 40 8.41 -6.22 -7.50
CA SER A 40 8.37 -4.84 -7.94
C SER A 40 7.69 -3.91 -6.93
N LEU A 41 8.02 -2.63 -7.04
CA LEU A 41 7.45 -1.56 -6.23
C LEU A 41 7.18 -0.36 -7.14
N ALA A 42 5.97 0.19 -7.06
CA ALA A 42 5.57 1.39 -7.76
C ALA A 42 4.88 2.35 -6.79
N TYR A 43 5.13 3.65 -6.95
CA TYR A 43 4.42 4.69 -6.20
C TYR A 43 4.09 5.87 -7.12
N THR A 44 3.04 6.61 -6.78
CA THR A 44 2.61 7.79 -7.54
C THR A 44 2.18 8.92 -6.61
N ASN A 45 2.32 10.16 -7.06
CA ASN A 45 1.70 11.32 -6.41
C ASN A 45 0.32 11.61 -7.01
N ASP A 46 0.16 11.40 -8.33
CA ASP A 46 -1.03 11.70 -9.12
C ASP A 46 -1.72 10.42 -9.60
N GLY A 47 -3.06 10.41 -9.67
CA GLY A 47 -3.83 9.19 -9.95
C GLY A 47 -3.68 8.14 -8.84
N GLY A 48 -3.89 6.86 -9.16
CA GLY A 48 -3.82 5.77 -8.18
C GLY A 48 -3.77 4.37 -8.76
N PHE A 49 -3.50 3.39 -7.90
CA PHE A 49 -3.56 1.98 -8.22
C PHE A 49 -4.87 1.35 -7.75
N ASP A 50 -5.48 0.50 -8.59
CA ASP A 50 -6.65 -0.27 -8.20
C ASP A 50 -6.32 -1.36 -7.16
N LEU A 51 -7.23 -1.59 -6.21
CA LEU A 51 -7.06 -2.57 -5.13
C LEU A 51 -7.01 -4.02 -5.62
N LYS A 52 -7.76 -4.32 -6.68
CA LYS A 52 -7.98 -5.69 -7.16
C LYS A 52 -7.02 -6.04 -8.27
N THR A 53 -6.85 -5.15 -9.25
CA THR A 53 -6.02 -5.40 -10.44
C THR A 53 -4.59 -4.89 -10.27
N GLY A 54 -4.42 -3.79 -9.53
CA GLY A 54 -3.13 -3.10 -9.42
C GLY A 54 -2.81 -2.22 -10.61
N ASP A 55 -3.77 -2.00 -11.51
CA ASP A 55 -3.63 -1.12 -12.66
C ASP A 55 -3.56 0.34 -12.21
N TYR A 56 -2.82 1.14 -12.96
CA TYR A 56 -2.74 2.58 -12.73
C TYR A 56 -3.89 3.27 -13.46
N HIS A 57 -4.53 4.20 -12.75
CA HIS A 57 -5.54 5.10 -13.29
C HIS A 57 -5.15 6.53 -12.99
N ASP A 58 -5.23 7.35 -14.02
CA ASP A 58 -4.91 8.78 -14.07
C ASP A 58 -6.05 9.65 -13.52
N GLU A 59 -7.29 9.14 -13.56
CA GLU A 59 -8.45 9.80 -12.95
C GLU A 59 -8.46 9.63 -11.43
N ASP A 60 -8.90 10.67 -10.71
CA ASP A 60 -9.06 10.58 -9.26
C ASP A 60 -10.28 9.70 -8.89
N HIS A 61 -10.10 8.37 -8.89
CA HIS A 61 -11.13 7.46 -8.39
C HIS A 61 -11.31 7.59 -6.86
N PRO A 62 -12.50 7.21 -6.32
CA PRO A 62 -12.78 7.31 -4.87
C PRO A 62 -11.80 6.54 -3.97
N VAL A 63 -10.99 5.63 -4.52
CA VAL A 63 -9.94 4.90 -3.80
C VAL A 63 -8.67 4.82 -4.64
N ASN A 64 -7.76 5.79 -4.46
CA ASN A 64 -6.49 5.87 -5.17
C ASN A 64 -5.32 5.44 -4.30
N TYR A 65 -5.03 4.15 -4.25
CA TYR A 65 -3.84 3.68 -3.54
C TYR A 65 -2.58 4.25 -4.20
N LYS A 66 -1.67 4.80 -3.41
CA LYS A 66 -0.49 5.53 -3.93
C LYS A 66 0.77 4.68 -3.97
N LEU A 67 0.75 3.51 -3.34
CA LEU A 67 1.86 2.57 -3.31
C LEU A 67 1.36 1.17 -3.69
N ARG A 68 2.10 0.49 -4.57
CA ARG A 68 1.88 -0.90 -4.98
C ARG A 68 3.18 -1.69 -4.82
N ILE A 69 3.08 -2.88 -4.25
CA ILE A 69 4.19 -3.81 -4.09
C ILE A 69 3.75 -5.19 -4.54
N TYR A 70 4.47 -5.79 -5.50
CA TYR A 70 4.37 -7.21 -5.79
C TYR A 70 5.50 -7.97 -5.09
N TYR A 71 5.17 -9.07 -4.42
CA TYR A 71 6.13 -9.86 -3.66
C TYR A 71 5.78 -11.35 -3.71
N LYS A 72 6.77 -12.20 -3.42
CA LYS A 72 6.57 -13.66 -3.30
C LYS A 72 6.10 -14.03 -1.91
N ASP A 73 4.95 -14.71 -1.81
CA ASP A 73 4.54 -15.30 -0.55
C ASP A 73 5.48 -16.47 -0.20
N GLN A 74 6.08 -16.42 0.98
CA GLN A 74 7.02 -17.45 1.45
C GLN A 74 6.40 -18.84 1.60
N ARG A 75 5.07 -18.94 1.76
CA ARG A 75 4.39 -20.22 2.02
C ARG A 75 4.20 -21.06 0.76
N ASN A 76 3.94 -20.42 -0.36
CA ASN A 76 3.54 -21.11 -1.60
C ASN A 76 4.21 -20.54 -2.86
N ASN A 77 5.15 -19.59 -2.71
CA ASN A 77 5.85 -18.92 -3.80
C ASN A 77 4.94 -18.21 -4.81
N SER A 78 3.67 -17.98 -4.45
CA SER A 78 2.72 -17.23 -5.27
C SER A 78 3.07 -15.75 -5.26
N THR A 79 2.78 -15.08 -6.37
CA THR A 79 2.90 -13.63 -6.43
C THR A 79 1.68 -13.01 -5.74
N LYS A 80 1.95 -12.13 -4.77
CA LYS A 80 0.93 -11.34 -4.07
C LYS A 80 1.12 -9.86 -4.33
N MET A 81 0.01 -9.14 -4.25
CA MET A 81 -0.03 -7.69 -4.34
C MET A 81 -0.36 -7.09 -2.98
N LEU A 82 0.29 -5.99 -2.66
CA LEU A 82 -0.06 -5.11 -1.55
C LEU A 82 -0.17 -3.69 -2.11
N VAL A 83 -1.33 -3.08 -1.93
CA VAL A 83 -1.54 -1.65 -2.19
C VAL A 83 -1.81 -0.91 -0.89
N MET A 84 -1.33 0.33 -0.79
CA MET A 84 -1.43 1.15 0.42
C MET A 84 -1.80 2.59 0.06
N LEU A 85 -2.53 3.25 0.97
CA LEU A 85 -2.89 4.65 0.86
C LEU A 85 -2.08 5.41 1.92
N PRO A 86 -0.78 5.63 1.69
CA PRO A 86 0.03 6.42 2.58
C PRO A 86 -0.53 7.85 2.64
N SER A 87 -1.16 8.20 3.75
CA SER A 87 -1.69 9.55 3.94
C SER A 87 -0.52 10.54 3.99
N THR A 88 -0.62 11.64 3.26
CA THR A 88 0.25 12.80 3.54
C THR A 88 -0.01 13.23 4.99
N ALA A 89 1.00 13.75 5.67
CA ALA A 89 0.90 14.08 7.10
C ALA A 89 -0.24 15.07 7.43
N GLU A 90 -0.70 15.81 6.42
CA GLU A 90 -1.73 16.86 6.43
C GLU A 90 -3.17 16.31 6.24
N GLU A 91 -3.36 15.13 5.67
CA GLU A 91 -4.69 14.54 5.38
C GLU A 91 -5.17 13.50 6.40
N PHE A 92 -4.40 13.26 7.46
CA PHE A 92 -4.71 12.24 8.46
C PHE A 92 -5.85 12.69 9.39
N THR A 93 -7.09 12.66 8.89
CA THR A 93 -8.30 12.75 9.71
C THR A 93 -8.88 11.32 9.90
N PRO A 94 -9.16 10.88 11.14
CA PRO A 94 -9.73 9.56 11.43
C PRO A 94 -11.02 9.24 10.65
N GLU A 95 -11.75 10.27 10.22
CA GLU A 95 -13.04 10.16 9.55
C GLU A 95 -12.95 9.57 8.14
N VAL A 96 -11.87 9.84 7.40
CA VAL A 96 -11.69 9.33 6.02
C VAL A 96 -11.57 7.80 6.00
N LYS A 97 -10.99 7.19 7.03
CA LYS A 97 -10.94 5.72 7.17
C LYS A 97 -12.30 5.12 7.53
N ALA A 98 -13.10 5.79 8.36
CA ALA A 98 -14.43 5.32 8.73
C ALA A 98 -15.37 5.26 7.51
N TYR A 99 -15.26 6.23 6.60
CA TYR A 99 -16.01 6.22 5.34
C TYR A 99 -15.60 5.10 4.37
N GLN A 100 -14.30 4.76 4.28
CA GLN A 100 -13.84 3.65 3.43
C GLN A 100 -14.24 2.27 4.01
N LEU A 101 -14.16 2.08 5.33
CA LEU A 101 -14.61 0.86 6.00
C LEU A 101 -16.13 0.65 5.86
N THR A 102 -16.93 1.71 6.05
CA THR A 102 -18.39 1.61 5.95
C THR A 102 -18.90 1.36 4.53
N LYS A 103 -18.23 1.87 3.50
CA LYS A 103 -18.55 1.50 2.10
C LYS A 103 -18.20 0.05 1.78
N SER A 104 -17.06 -0.46 2.25
CA SER A 104 -16.63 -1.85 2.00
C SER A 104 -17.59 -2.89 2.61
N VAL A 105 -18.15 -2.61 3.79
CA VAL A 105 -19.11 -3.51 4.46
C VAL A 105 -20.49 -3.49 3.81
N LYS A 106 -20.92 -2.37 3.21
CA LYS A 106 -22.24 -2.28 2.55
C LYS A 106 -22.31 -2.99 1.19
N SER A 107 -21.17 -3.29 0.56
CA SER A 107 -21.12 -3.99 -0.74
C SER A 107 -21.13 -5.52 -0.66
N GLN A 108 -21.30 -6.12 0.54
CA GLN A 108 -21.44 -7.58 0.71
C GLN A 108 -22.81 -8.03 1.23
N LEU A 109 -23.76 -7.09 1.37
CA LEU A 109 -25.15 -7.37 1.73
C LEU A 109 -26.04 -6.68 0.71
N LEU A 110 -26.19 -7.28 -0.48
CA LEU A 110 -27.33 -7.15 -1.39
C LEU A 110 -27.19 -8.17 -2.52
#